data_AF-A0A397VW29-F1
#
_entry.id   AF-A0A397VW29-F1
#
_cell.length_a   1.000
_cell.length_b   1.000
_cell.length_c   1.000
_cell.angle_alpha   90.00
_cell.angle_beta   90.00
_cell.angle_gamma   90.00
#
_symmetry.space_group_name_H-M   'P 1'
#
loop_
_entity.id
_entity.type
_entity.pdbx_description
1 polymer ?
#
loop_
_entity_poly.entity_id
_entity_poly.type
_entity_poly.pdbx_seq_one_letter_code
_entity_poly.pdbx_strand_id
1 'polypeptide(L)'
;MKLFNLLSNPFTQYIILIFLCLFITSTTSQFTYFNYTESISGKYANSNFYVLNIRTYGDGTSLVHVARNISTSAKTSNFNCSGLNLEPILRLRVIKLNGSVVEINSQDNLNFDPVNFCIINNTLGKIMNPITIYPLREQFILVNYIVAINSSDPTTYEEWGQVIDWNGNSLRCV
;
A
#
# COMPACT_ATOMS: atom_id res chain seq x y z
N MET A 1 32.96 -37.00 21.89
CA MET A 1 33.93 -36.11 21.22
C MET A 1 34.35 -36.69 19.87
N LYS A 2 33.46 -36.72 18.87
CA LYS A 2 33.77 -37.18 17.49
C LYS A 2 33.03 -36.42 16.39
N LEU A 3 31.97 -35.67 16.73
CA LEU A 3 31.18 -34.90 15.75
C LEU A 3 31.95 -33.70 15.18
N PHE A 4 32.81 -33.05 15.98
CA PHE A 4 33.58 -31.88 15.55
C PHE A 4 34.70 -32.20 14.55
N ASN A 5 35.26 -33.41 14.56
CA ASN A 5 36.30 -33.82 13.61
C ASN A 5 35.75 -34.14 12.21
N LEU A 6 34.43 -34.35 12.08
CA LEU A 6 33.78 -34.52 10.77
C LEU A 6 33.68 -33.19 10.01
N LEU A 7 33.60 -32.06 10.72
CA LEU A 7 33.45 -30.73 10.12
C LEU A 7 34.79 -30.09 9.71
N SER A 8 35.93 -30.63 10.15
CA SER A 8 37.27 -30.10 9.84
C SER A 8 37.93 -30.74 8.62
N ASN A 9 37.37 -31.82 8.08
CA ASN A 9 37.89 -32.47 6.89
C ASN A 9 37.32 -31.79 5.62
N PRO A 10 38.17 -31.22 4.75
CA PRO A 10 37.71 -30.48 3.56
C PRO A 10 36.91 -31.36 2.60
N PHE A 11 37.17 -32.67 2.53
CA PHE A 11 36.36 -33.60 1.73
C PHE A 11 34.95 -33.78 2.30
N THR A 12 34.83 -33.85 3.63
CA THR A 12 33.53 -34.01 4.29
C THR A 12 32.69 -32.73 4.16
N GLN A 13 33.30 -31.56 4.24
CA GLN A 13 32.62 -30.29 3.94
C GLN A 13 32.12 -30.22 2.49
N TYR A 14 32.93 -30.65 1.52
CA TYR A 14 32.54 -30.68 0.11
C TYR A 14 31.34 -31.59 -0.15
N ILE A 15 31.34 -32.78 0.45
CA ILE A 15 30.21 -33.72 0.33
C ILE A 15 28.95 -33.12 0.95
N ILE A 16 29.05 -32.48 2.12
CA ILE A 16 27.91 -31.81 2.76
C ILE A 16 27.38 -30.66 1.88
N LEU A 17 28.26 -29.87 1.27
CA LEU A 17 27.88 -28.76 0.39
C LEU A 17 27.15 -29.26 -0.87
N ILE A 18 27.67 -30.35 -1.49
CA ILE A 18 27.02 -31.00 -2.63
C ILE A 18 25.65 -31.54 -2.21
N PHE A 19 25.55 -32.18 -1.05
CA PHE A 19 24.27 -32.69 -0.53
C PHE A 19 23.29 -31.55 -0.24
N LEU A 20 23.76 -30.43 0.31
CA LEU A 20 22.96 -29.22 0.55
C LEU A 20 22.44 -28.64 -0.77
N CYS A 21 23.29 -28.55 -1.80
CA CYS A 21 22.91 -28.09 -3.13
C CYS A 21 21.91 -29.04 -3.83
N LEU A 22 22.05 -30.36 -3.63
CA LEU A 22 21.11 -31.35 -4.14
C LEU A 22 19.76 -31.33 -3.39
N PHE A 23 19.75 -30.88 -2.14
CA PHE A 23 18.53 -30.64 -1.36
C PHE A 23 17.80 -29.34 -1.73
N ILE A 24 18.43 -28.44 -2.50
CA ILE A 24 17.74 -27.30 -3.11
C ILE A 24 16.89 -27.87 -4.25
N THR A 25 15.74 -28.44 -3.90
CA THR A 25 14.72 -28.80 -4.89
C THR A 25 14.25 -27.52 -5.56
N SER A 26 14.15 -27.54 -6.88
CA SER A 26 13.56 -26.43 -7.61
C SER A 26 12.10 -26.27 -7.16
N THR A 27 11.82 -25.23 -6.40
CA THR A 27 10.44 -24.85 -6.10
C THR A 27 9.85 -24.26 -7.37
N THR A 28 8.89 -24.96 -7.97
CA THR A 28 8.09 -24.37 -9.04
C THR A 28 7.22 -23.27 -8.45
N SER A 29 7.45 -22.02 -8.87
CA SER A 29 6.56 -20.91 -8.53
C SER A 29 5.22 -21.16 -9.22
N GLN A 30 4.21 -21.58 -8.45
CA GLN A 30 2.84 -21.65 -8.95
C GLN A 30 2.23 -20.24 -8.90
N PHE A 31 1.91 -19.68 -10.07
CA PHE A 31 1.16 -18.44 -10.14
C PHE A 31 -0.30 -18.71 -9.77
N THR A 32 -0.74 -18.20 -8.63
CA THR A 32 -2.13 -18.19 -8.23
C THR A 32 -2.76 -16.85 -8.57
N TYR A 33 -3.97 -16.87 -9.11
CA TYR A 33 -4.73 -15.66 -9.40
C TYR A 33 -5.70 -15.37 -8.25
N PHE A 34 -5.80 -14.10 -7.89
CA PHE A 34 -6.75 -13.60 -6.91
C PHE A 34 -7.67 -12.60 -7.58
N ASN A 35 -8.99 -12.82 -7.44
CA ASN A 35 -10.02 -11.92 -7.95
C ASN A 35 -10.84 -11.38 -6.78
N TYR A 36 -11.07 -10.08 -6.78
CA TYR A 36 -11.90 -9.41 -5.79
C TYR A 36 -12.76 -8.33 -6.46
N THR A 37 -14.03 -8.28 -6.08
CA THR A 37 -15.00 -7.34 -6.62
C THR A 37 -15.33 -6.32 -5.54
N GLU A 38 -15.06 -5.05 -5.86
CA GLU A 38 -15.38 -3.93 -4.98
C GLU A 38 -16.88 -3.72 -4.83
N SER A 39 -17.29 -3.27 -3.64
CA SER A 39 -18.69 -2.97 -3.34
C SER A 39 -19.20 -1.78 -4.16
N ILE A 40 -20.35 -1.96 -4.82
CA ILE A 40 -21.03 -0.93 -5.63
C ILE A 40 -21.99 -0.06 -4.79
N SER A 41 -21.75 0.10 -3.50
CA SER A 41 -22.55 0.98 -2.65
C SER A 41 -21.91 2.36 -2.46
N GLY A 42 -22.75 3.37 -2.25
CA GLY A 42 -22.34 4.75 -1.94
C GLY A 42 -22.25 5.70 -3.14
N LYS A 43 -21.92 6.96 -2.83
CA LYS A 43 -21.96 8.11 -3.75
C LYS A 43 -21.13 7.93 -5.03
N TYR A 44 -20.08 7.11 -4.98
CA TYR A 44 -19.12 6.90 -6.06
C TYR A 44 -19.21 5.48 -6.67
N ALA A 45 -20.28 4.73 -6.42
CA ALA A 45 -20.41 3.33 -6.85
C ALA A 45 -20.13 3.06 -8.34
N ASN A 46 -20.51 3.99 -9.22
CA ASN A 46 -20.47 3.80 -10.67
C ASN A 46 -19.22 4.40 -11.35
N SER A 47 -18.27 4.94 -10.57
CA SER A 47 -17.03 5.51 -11.13
C SER A 47 -15.97 4.45 -11.41
N ASN A 48 -15.10 4.74 -12.40
CA ASN A 48 -13.96 3.91 -12.75
C ASN A 48 -13.03 3.71 -11.56
N PHE A 49 -12.58 2.47 -11.37
CA PHE A 49 -11.75 2.05 -10.26
C PHE A 49 -10.28 1.92 -10.69
N TYR A 50 -9.35 2.37 -9.85
CA TYR A 50 -7.92 2.34 -10.10
C TYR A 50 -7.16 1.73 -8.92
N VAL A 51 -6.17 0.90 -9.25
CA VAL A 51 -5.13 0.47 -8.30
C VAL A 51 -4.00 1.48 -8.37
N LEU A 52 -3.81 2.24 -7.29
CA LEU A 52 -2.83 3.32 -7.22
C LEU A 52 -1.47 2.84 -6.71
N ASN A 53 -1.46 1.86 -5.81
CA ASN A 53 -0.24 1.29 -5.27
C ASN A 53 -0.48 -0.13 -4.74
N ILE A 54 0.55 -0.97 -4.82
CA ILE A 54 0.60 -2.28 -4.16
C ILE A 54 1.90 -2.36 -3.37
N ARG A 55 1.78 -2.65 -2.08
CA ARG A 55 2.88 -2.96 -1.17
C ARG A 55 2.68 -4.34 -0.57
N THR A 56 3.73 -4.87 0.04
CA THR A 56 3.70 -6.20 0.66
C THR A 56 4.32 -6.13 2.04
N TYR A 57 3.64 -6.70 3.03
CA TYR A 57 4.17 -6.92 4.37
C TYR A 57 5.27 -8.00 4.35
N GLY A 58 6.06 -8.08 5.42
CA GLY A 58 7.11 -9.08 5.55
C GLY A 58 6.61 -10.54 5.54
N ASP A 59 5.32 -10.76 5.84
CA ASP A 59 4.67 -12.07 5.81
C ASP A 59 4.06 -12.42 4.44
N GLY A 60 4.17 -11.54 3.44
CA GLY A 60 3.59 -11.73 2.11
C GLY A 60 2.16 -11.19 1.95
N THR A 61 1.51 -10.71 3.01
CA THR A 61 0.21 -10.02 2.94
C THR A 61 0.34 -8.79 2.04
N SER A 62 -0.59 -8.60 1.11
CA SER A 62 -0.58 -7.46 0.19
C SER A 62 -1.40 -6.30 0.74
N LEU A 63 -0.88 -5.09 0.64
CA LEU A 63 -1.56 -3.84 0.94
C LEU A 63 -1.78 -3.08 -0.37
N VAL A 64 -3.04 -2.95 -0.77
CA VAL A 64 -3.41 -2.31 -2.03
C VAL A 64 -4.09 -0.98 -1.72
N HIS A 65 -3.57 0.12 -2.28
CA HIS A 65 -4.25 1.41 -2.29
C HIS A 65 -5.05 1.53 -3.58
N VAL A 66 -6.33 1.77 -3.43
CA VAL A 66 -7.29 1.85 -4.52
C VAL A 66 -8.11 3.13 -4.42
N ALA A 67 -8.63 3.62 -5.54
CA ALA A 67 -9.48 4.79 -5.55
C ALA A 67 -10.38 4.81 -6.78
N ARG A 68 -11.44 5.61 -6.72
CA ARG A 68 -12.32 5.87 -7.86
C ARG A 68 -12.08 7.25 -8.44
N ASN A 69 -12.07 7.33 -9.77
CA ASN A 69 -12.02 8.61 -10.47
C ASN A 69 -13.40 9.26 -10.46
N ILE A 70 -13.47 10.49 -9.98
CA ILE A 70 -14.70 11.28 -9.99
C ILE A 70 -14.64 12.30 -11.12
N SER A 71 -15.73 12.41 -11.89
CA SER A 71 -15.80 13.43 -12.93
C SER A 71 -15.74 14.83 -12.32
N THR A 72 -15.13 15.76 -13.05
CA THR A 72 -14.93 17.17 -12.66
C THR A 72 -16.22 17.93 -12.32
N SER A 73 -17.39 17.36 -12.61
CA SER A 73 -18.71 17.91 -12.25
C SER A 73 -19.07 17.69 -10.78
N ALA A 74 -18.35 16.81 -10.07
CA ALA A 74 -18.51 16.56 -8.63
C ALA A 74 -17.45 17.32 -7.82
N LYS A 75 -17.24 18.62 -8.10
CA LYS A 75 -16.39 19.49 -7.28
C LYS A 75 -16.90 19.52 -5.85
N THR A 76 -16.29 18.73 -4.98
CA THR A 76 -16.54 18.74 -3.53
C THR A 76 -15.71 19.79 -2.81
N SER A 77 -14.78 20.45 -3.50
CA SER A 77 -13.86 21.43 -2.91
C SER A 77 -13.51 22.57 -3.88
N ASN A 78 -13.02 23.67 -3.30
CA ASN A 78 -12.50 24.83 -4.04
C ASN A 78 -11.13 24.57 -4.68
N PHE A 79 -10.51 23.42 -4.40
CA PHE A 79 -9.23 23.04 -4.98
C PHE A 79 -9.40 22.62 -6.45
N ASN A 80 -8.67 23.28 -7.35
CA ASN A 80 -8.71 22.95 -8.77
C ASN A 80 -7.62 21.92 -9.10
N CYS A 81 -7.97 20.64 -9.06
CA CYS A 81 -7.07 19.57 -9.46
C CYS A 81 -6.85 19.59 -10.98
N SER A 82 -5.62 19.82 -11.41
CA SER A 82 -5.21 19.82 -12.82
C SER A 82 -4.97 18.42 -13.40
N GLY A 83 -5.05 17.37 -12.58
CA GLY A 83 -4.78 15.98 -12.95
C GLY A 83 -5.98 15.05 -12.73
N LEU A 84 -5.71 13.83 -12.26
CA LEU A 84 -6.78 12.85 -11.99
C LEU A 84 -7.44 13.16 -10.65
N ASN A 85 -8.74 13.48 -10.70
CA ASN A 85 -9.56 13.68 -9.52
C ASN A 85 -10.06 12.36 -8.96
N LEU A 86 -9.78 12.10 -7.69
CA LEU A 86 -10.21 10.89 -7.00
C LEU A 86 -11.33 11.20 -6.00
N GLU A 87 -12.12 10.19 -5.65
CA GLU A 87 -13.05 10.30 -4.53
C GLU A 87 -12.28 10.62 -3.22
N PRO A 88 -12.85 11.45 -2.33
CA PRO A 88 -12.19 11.83 -1.08
C PRO A 88 -12.33 10.74 -0.01
N ILE A 89 -11.96 9.50 -0.34
CA ILE A 89 -12.03 8.32 0.53
C ILE A 89 -10.71 7.56 0.39
N LEU A 90 -9.97 7.40 1.48
CA LEU A 90 -8.81 6.50 1.51
C LEU A 90 -9.31 5.05 1.53
N ARG A 91 -9.14 4.34 0.42
CA ARG A 91 -9.49 2.91 0.34
C ARG A 91 -8.25 2.05 0.30
N LEU A 92 -8.09 1.21 1.31
CA LEU A 92 -7.04 0.20 1.37
C LEU A 92 -7.65 -1.20 1.41
N ARG A 93 -6.98 -2.15 0.76
CA ARG A 93 -7.30 -3.58 0.83
C ARG A 93 -6.09 -4.31 1.38
N VAL A 94 -6.28 -4.97 2.51
CA VAL A 94 -5.30 -5.92 3.06
C VAL A 94 -5.71 -7.30 2.58
N ILE A 95 -4.97 -7.83 1.62
CA ILE A 95 -5.21 -9.15 1.01
C ILE A 95 -4.26 -10.14 1.68
N LYS A 96 -4.81 -10.99 2.55
CA LYS A 96 -4.04 -12.00 3.29
C LYS A 96 -3.69 -13.17 2.39
N LEU A 97 -2.66 -13.94 2.77
CA LEU A 97 -2.22 -15.12 2.03
C LEU A 97 -3.31 -16.19 1.82
N ASN A 98 -4.32 -16.24 2.70
CA ASN A 98 -5.46 -17.15 2.57
C ASN A 98 -6.56 -16.63 1.61
N GLY A 99 -6.35 -15.49 0.95
CA GLY A 99 -7.30 -14.86 0.03
C GLY A 99 -8.38 -14.01 0.71
N SER A 100 -8.41 -13.90 2.05
CA SER A 100 -9.33 -12.99 2.72
C SER A 100 -8.91 -11.52 2.53
N VAL A 101 -9.90 -10.64 2.42
CA VAL A 101 -9.69 -9.20 2.24
C VAL A 101 -10.23 -8.44 3.45
N VAL A 102 -9.40 -7.59 4.04
CA VAL A 102 -9.86 -6.57 4.99
C VAL A 102 -9.97 -5.26 4.23
N GLU A 103 -11.17 -4.69 4.23
CA GLU A 103 -11.46 -3.40 3.63
C GLU A 103 -11.29 -2.28 4.65
N ILE A 104 -10.46 -1.29 4.32
CA ILE A 104 -10.32 -0.06 5.08
C ILE A 104 -10.82 1.06 4.19
N ASN A 105 -11.87 1.76 4.60
CA ASN A 105 -12.42 2.90 3.89
C ASN A 105 -12.49 4.07 4.87
N SER A 106 -11.48 4.96 4.86
CA SER A 106 -11.37 6.08 5.79
C SER A 106 -11.69 7.40 5.10
N GLN A 107 -12.79 8.01 5.51
CA GLN A 107 -13.19 9.35 5.07
C GLN A 107 -13.00 10.39 6.19
N ASP A 108 -13.38 10.06 7.43
CA ASP A 108 -13.45 11.03 8.53
C ASP A 108 -12.28 10.96 9.53
N ASN A 109 -11.49 9.87 9.53
CA ASN A 109 -10.49 9.64 10.60
C ASN A 109 -9.17 10.40 10.42
N LEU A 110 -8.86 10.88 9.20
CA LEU A 110 -7.53 11.37 8.83
C LEU A 110 -7.54 12.84 8.37
N ASN A 111 -8.69 13.53 8.38
CA ASN A 111 -8.85 14.95 8.00
C ASN A 111 -8.03 15.37 6.76
N PHE A 112 -8.16 14.61 5.67
CA PHE A 112 -7.39 14.89 4.46
C PHE A 112 -7.83 16.18 3.78
N ASP A 113 -6.86 17.02 3.42
CA ASP A 113 -7.10 18.13 2.51
C ASP A 113 -7.47 17.63 1.12
N PRO A 114 -8.32 18.36 0.37
CA PRO A 114 -8.77 17.95 -0.96
C PRO A 114 -7.64 17.69 -1.97
N VAL A 115 -6.50 18.37 -1.81
CA VAL A 115 -5.31 18.16 -2.65
C VAL A 115 -4.82 16.72 -2.61
N ASN A 116 -5.04 15.99 -1.51
CA ASN A 116 -4.59 14.61 -1.37
C ASN A 116 -5.25 13.64 -2.36
N PHE A 117 -6.42 14.01 -2.88
CA PHE A 117 -7.19 13.22 -3.83
C PHE A 117 -7.02 13.71 -5.26
N CYS A 118 -5.91 14.40 -5.55
CA CYS A 118 -5.53 14.83 -6.87
C CYS A 118 -4.19 14.21 -7.27
N ILE A 119 -4.21 13.31 -8.26
CA ILE A 119 -2.96 12.81 -8.84
C ILE A 119 -2.49 13.84 -9.87
N ILE A 120 -1.36 14.48 -9.59
CA ILE A 120 -0.78 15.53 -10.45
C ILE A 120 0.48 15.04 -11.14
N ASN A 121 0.80 15.64 -12.28
CA ASN A 121 2.12 15.52 -12.88
C ASN A 121 2.98 16.69 -12.41
N ASN A 122 4.18 16.42 -11.92
CA ASN A 122 5.12 17.48 -11.62
C ASN A 122 5.71 18.10 -12.90
N THR A 123 6.50 19.16 -12.75
CA THR A 123 7.15 19.88 -13.86
C THR A 123 8.11 19.02 -14.69
N LEU A 124 8.52 17.86 -14.18
CA LEU A 124 9.36 16.87 -14.86
C LEU A 124 8.54 15.73 -15.48
N GLY A 125 7.21 15.82 -15.48
CA GLY A 125 6.31 14.79 -16.02
C GLY A 125 6.15 13.55 -15.13
N LYS A 126 6.63 13.57 -13.89
CA LYS A 126 6.47 12.47 -12.94
C LYS A 126 5.11 12.55 -12.26
N ILE A 127 4.40 11.42 -12.28
CA ILE A 127 3.15 11.25 -11.55
C ILE A 127 3.43 11.35 -10.04
N MET A 128 2.70 12.22 -9.36
CA MET A 128 2.71 12.41 -7.92
C MET A 128 1.34 12.04 -7.37
N ASN A 129 1.34 11.05 -6.47
CA ASN A 129 0.21 10.75 -5.60
C ASN A 129 0.56 11.31 -4.21
N PRO A 130 -0.15 12.34 -3.72
CA PRO A 130 0.13 12.92 -2.41
C PRO A 130 -0.01 11.91 -1.27
N ILE A 131 -0.88 10.90 -1.44
CA ILE A 131 -1.03 9.82 -0.47
C ILE A 131 -0.06 8.69 -0.81
N THR A 132 0.82 8.37 0.13
CA THR A 132 1.69 7.18 0.06
C THR A 132 1.44 6.28 1.26
N ILE A 133 1.53 4.97 1.02
CA ILE A 133 1.26 3.95 2.03
C ILE A 133 2.45 3.03 2.20
N TYR A 134 2.71 2.67 3.46
CA TYR A 134 3.79 1.76 3.83
C TYR A 134 3.26 0.72 4.82
N PRO A 135 3.38 -0.58 4.51
CA PRO A 135 3.14 -1.62 5.49
C PRO A 135 4.22 -1.52 6.56
N LEU A 136 3.82 -1.42 7.82
CA LEU A 136 4.74 -1.49 8.95
C LEU A 136 4.88 -2.93 9.43
N ARG A 137 5.55 -3.15 10.57
CA ARG A 137 5.48 -4.43 11.26
C ARG A 137 4.08 -4.63 11.82
N GLU A 138 3.63 -5.89 11.87
CA GLU A 138 2.30 -6.27 12.38
C GLU A 138 1.15 -5.69 11.55
N GLN A 139 0.00 -5.41 12.18
CA GLN A 139 -1.24 -4.99 11.52
C GLN A 139 -1.35 -3.47 11.38
N PHE A 140 -0.21 -2.79 11.15
CA PHE A 140 -0.13 -1.33 11.09
C PHE A 140 0.31 -0.82 9.72
N ILE A 141 -0.23 0.34 9.34
CA ILE A 141 0.02 1.01 8.07
C ILE A 141 0.44 2.45 8.38
N LEU A 142 1.58 2.89 7.85
CA LEU A 142 1.91 4.30 7.80
C LEU A 142 1.27 4.90 6.54
N VAL A 143 0.41 5.89 6.75
CA VAL A 143 -0.18 6.71 5.69
C VAL A 143 0.49 8.07 5.74
N ASN A 144 1.23 8.41 4.69
CA ASN A 144 1.75 9.75 4.50
C ASN A 144 0.86 10.52 3.54
N TYR A 145 0.63 11.78 3.85
CA TYR A 145 -0.25 12.68 3.10
C TYR A 145 0.23 14.11 3.29
N ILE A 146 -0.37 15.05 2.57
CA ILE A 146 -0.02 16.46 2.70
C ILE A 146 -1.13 17.24 3.39
N VAL A 147 -0.75 18.19 4.23
CA VAL A 147 -1.65 19.18 4.82
C VAL A 147 -1.31 20.53 4.21
N ALA A 148 -2.28 21.16 3.57
CA ALA A 148 -2.09 22.45 2.93
C ALA A 148 -2.26 23.57 3.98
N ILE A 149 -1.28 24.46 4.07
CA ILE A 149 -1.40 25.67 4.92
C ILE A 149 -2.50 26.58 4.34
N ASN A 150 -2.60 26.61 3.01
CA ASN A 150 -3.71 27.21 2.27
C ASN A 150 -4.24 26.19 1.25
N SER A 151 -5.48 25.73 1.43
CA SER A 151 -6.12 24.73 0.56
C SER A 151 -6.29 25.19 -0.90
N SER A 152 -6.09 26.47 -1.19
CA SER A 152 -6.11 27.02 -2.55
C SER A 152 -4.72 27.19 -3.17
N ASP A 153 -3.64 27.04 -2.40
CA ASP A 153 -2.25 27.16 -2.86
C ASP A 153 -1.47 25.86 -2.62
N PRO A 154 -1.28 25.02 -3.66
CA PRO A 154 -0.61 23.73 -3.54
C PRO A 154 0.91 23.85 -3.34
N THR A 155 1.49 25.05 -3.29
CA THR A 155 2.92 25.25 -3.01
C THR A 155 3.23 25.37 -1.53
N THR A 156 2.20 25.58 -0.70
CA THR A 156 2.31 25.71 0.75
C THR A 156 1.71 24.49 1.44
N TYR A 157 2.52 23.45 1.62
CA TYR A 157 2.10 22.23 2.30
C TYR A 157 3.17 21.69 3.24
N GLU A 158 2.70 20.94 4.23
CA GLU A 158 3.52 20.12 5.10
C GLU A 158 3.23 18.64 4.82
N GLU A 159 4.26 17.81 4.87
CA GLU A 159 4.10 16.37 4.82
C GLU A 159 3.78 15.84 6.22
N TRP A 160 2.68 15.12 6.32
CA TRP A 160 2.18 14.53 7.55
C TRP A 160 2.15 13.01 7.42
N GLY A 161 2.21 12.33 8.56
CA GLY A 161 2.19 10.88 8.65
C GLY A 161 1.31 10.41 9.79
N GLN A 162 0.48 9.42 9.53
CA GLN A 162 -0.41 8.83 10.53
C GLN A 162 -0.35 7.30 10.45
N VAL A 163 -0.21 6.67 11.61
CA VAL A 163 -0.26 5.21 11.70
C VAL A 163 -1.70 4.79 11.93
N ILE A 164 -2.19 3.86 11.11
CA ILE A 164 -3.50 3.24 11.28
C ILE A 164 -3.36 1.72 11.45
N ASP A 165 -4.30 1.10 12.16
CA ASP A 165 -4.43 -0.35 12.19
C ASP A 165 -5.26 -0.89 11.00
N TRP A 166 -5.36 -2.21 10.86
CA TRP A 166 -6.20 -2.86 9.84
C TRP A 166 -7.70 -2.63 10.02
N ASN A 167 -8.14 -2.08 11.15
CA ASN A 167 -9.52 -1.65 11.35
C ASN A 167 -9.75 -0.20 10.91
N GLY A 168 -8.70 0.51 10.48
CA GLY A 168 -8.75 1.92 10.09
C GLY A 168 -8.72 2.89 11.27
N ASN A 169 -8.37 2.43 12.47
CA ASN A 169 -8.23 3.29 13.64
C ASN A 169 -6.89 4.01 13.59
N SER A 170 -6.92 5.33 13.75
CA SER A 170 -5.72 6.11 13.96
C SER A 170 -5.07 5.77 15.30
N LEU A 171 -3.78 5.50 15.27
CA LEU A 171 -2.94 5.41 16.47
C LEU A 171 -2.18 6.71 16.62
N ARG A 172 -2.41 7.40 17.75
CA ARG A 172 -1.55 8.51 18.15
C ARG A 172 -0.31 7.91 18.81
N CYS A 173 0.87 8.19 18.26
CA CYS A 173 2.09 8.01 19.01
C CYS A 173 2.07 9.06 20.15
N VAL A 174 1.92 8.60 21.39
CA VAL A 174 2.06 9.43 22.60
C VAL A 174 3.53 9.63 22.90
#